data_AF-A0A963V163-F1
#
_entry.id   AF-A0A963V163-F1
#
_cell.length_a   1.000
_cell.length_b   1.000
_cell.length_c   1.000
_cell.angle_alpha   90.00
_cell.angle_beta   90.00
_cell.angle_gamma   90.00
#
_symmetry.space_group_name_H-M   'P 1'
#
loop_
_entity.id
_entity.type
_entity.pdbx_description
1 polymer ?
#
loop_
_entity_poly.entity_id
_entity_poly.type
_entity_poly.pdbx_seq_one_letter_code
_entity_poly.pdbx_strand_id
1 'polypeptide(L)'
;MPIKAVRAQIASAVNLIVQASRLQDGSRRMTSITELTGMEGEVISMQEIFRYERLGLAPDGKIIGRFTATGVRSNFANRFKQWGFDLPASIYEPIAAE
;
A
#
# COMPACT_ATOMS: atom_id res chain seq x y z
N MET A 1 25.63 -14.43 -3.45
CA MET A 1 24.84 -14.49 -2.20
C MET A 1 23.77 -15.57 -2.33
N PRO A 2 23.48 -16.36 -1.29
CA PRO A 2 22.33 -17.26 -1.27
C PRO A 2 21.01 -16.50 -1.45
N ILE A 3 20.01 -17.11 -2.09
CA ILE A 3 18.70 -16.47 -2.35
C ILE A 3 18.03 -15.97 -1.07
N LYS A 4 18.14 -16.74 0.02
CA LYS A 4 17.70 -16.36 1.37
C LYS A 4 18.30 -15.05 1.83
N ALA A 5 19.62 -14.90 1.68
CA ALA A 5 20.35 -13.72 2.14
C ALA A 5 19.94 -12.48 1.34
N VAL A 6 19.69 -12.63 0.03
CA VAL A 6 19.17 -11.53 -0.81
C VAL A 6 17.77 -11.13 -0.36
N ARG A 7 16.87 -12.09 -0.11
CA ARG A 7 15.51 -11.81 0.40
C ARG A 7 15.54 -11.13 1.76
N ALA A 8 16.42 -11.55 2.65
CA ALA A 8 16.62 -10.92 3.96
C ALA A 8 17.13 -9.48 3.86
N GLN A 9 18.05 -9.21 2.93
CA GLN A 9 18.48 -7.84 2.64
C GLN A 9 17.33 -6.98 2.11
N ILE A 10 16.54 -7.49 1.17
CA ILE A 10 15.37 -6.76 0.66
C ILE A 10 14.36 -6.48 1.78
N ALA A 11 13.99 -7.50 2.56
CA ALA A 11 13.00 -7.37 3.62
C ALA A 11 13.42 -6.41 4.76
N SER A 12 14.72 -6.24 4.98
CA SER A 12 15.25 -5.29 5.99
C SER A 12 15.46 -3.88 5.43
N ALA A 13 15.73 -3.73 4.14
CA ALA A 13 16.05 -2.45 3.53
C ALA A 13 14.84 -1.72 2.92
N VAL A 14 13.83 -2.47 2.44
CA VAL A 14 12.65 -1.89 1.79
C VAL A 14 11.51 -1.80 2.79
N ASN A 15 11.01 -0.59 3.04
CA ASN A 15 9.89 -0.37 3.96
C ASN A 15 8.53 -0.36 3.25
N LEU A 16 8.45 0.35 2.13
CA LEU A 16 7.21 0.60 1.39
C LEU A 16 7.44 0.44 -0.11
N ILE A 17 6.44 -0.09 -0.79
CA ILE A 17 6.33 -0.14 -2.23
C ILE A 17 5.12 0.71 -2.63
N VAL A 18 5.36 1.72 -3.45
CA VAL A 18 4.31 2.55 -4.06
C VAL A 18 4.17 2.10 -5.51
N GLN A 19 3.06 1.42 -5.81
CA GLN A 19 2.79 0.95 -7.15
C GLN A 19 2.07 2.06 -7.93
N ALA A 20 2.60 2.41 -9.09
CA ALA A 20 1.97 3.32 -10.03
C ALA A 20 1.75 2.62 -11.38
N SER A 21 0.58 2.80 -11.97
CA SER A 21 0.22 2.20 -13.26
C SER A 21 -0.39 3.22 -14.20
N ARG A 22 -0.19 3.02 -15.51
CA ARG A 22 -0.98 3.69 -16.54
C ARG A 22 -2.28 2.90 -16.72
N LEU A 23 -3.42 3.55 -16.52
CA LEU A 23 -4.73 2.94 -16.65
C LEU A 23 -5.24 3.00 -18.09
N GLN A 24 -6.38 2.35 -18.36
CA GLN A 24 -6.97 2.22 -19.69
C GLN A 24 -7.44 3.56 -20.27
N ASP A 25 -7.81 4.52 -19.42
CA ASP A 25 -8.12 5.89 -19.80
C ASP A 25 -6.87 6.75 -20.08
N GLY A 26 -5.68 6.14 -20.05
CA GLY A 26 -4.39 6.80 -20.26
C GLY A 26 -3.85 7.55 -19.04
N SER A 27 -4.63 7.68 -17.96
CA SER A 27 -4.18 8.35 -16.73
C SER A 27 -3.09 7.53 -16.01
N ARG A 28 -2.13 8.20 -15.38
CA ARG A 28 -1.18 7.56 -14.46
C ARG A 28 -1.68 7.74 -13.04
N ARG A 29 -1.85 6.65 -12.31
CA ARG A 29 -2.33 6.67 -10.92
C ARG A 29 -1.49 5.77 -10.04
N MET A 30 -1.31 6.20 -8.79
CA MET A 30 -0.88 5.31 -7.72
C MET A 30 -2.01 4.31 -7.47
N THR A 31 -1.71 3.01 -7.59
CA THR A 31 -2.68 1.93 -7.49
C THR A 31 -2.66 1.23 -6.14
N SER A 32 -1.50 1.23 -5.47
CA SER A 32 -1.31 0.52 -4.20
C SER A 32 -0.16 1.15 -3.40
N ILE A 33 -0.31 1.14 -2.07
CA ILE A 33 0.79 1.30 -1.12
C ILE A 33 0.84 0.03 -0.28
N THR A 34 1.94 -0.70 -0.43
CA THR A 34 2.20 -1.95 0.27
C THR A 34 3.42 -1.79 1.17
N GLU A 35 3.34 -2.20 2.42
CA GLU A 35 4.52 -2.30 3.29
C GLU A 35 5.08 -3.71 3.32
N LEU A 36 6.40 -3.81 3.45
CA LEU A 36 7.04 -5.07 3.78
C LEU A 36 7.00 -5.21 5.31
N THR A 37 6.54 -6.36 5.76
CA THR A 37 6.43 -6.70 7.19
C THR A 37 7.56 -7.59 7.67
N GLY A 38 8.44 -8.04 6.75
CA GLY A 38 9.65 -8.80 7.04
C GLY A 38 9.70 -10.09 6.22
N MET A 39 10.09 -11.18 6.89
CA MET A 39 10.15 -12.52 6.29
C MET A 39 9.41 -13.54 7.14
N GLU A 40 8.71 -14.46 6.47
CA GLU A 40 8.18 -15.69 7.05
C GLU A 40 8.90 -16.87 6.40
N GLY A 41 9.82 -17.48 7.14
CA GLY A 41 10.72 -18.51 6.60
C GLY A 41 11.60 -17.96 5.48
N GLU A 42 11.32 -18.37 4.23
CA GLU A 42 12.02 -17.93 3.02
C GLU A 42 11.21 -16.93 2.18
N VAL A 43 10.01 -16.55 2.62
CA VAL A 43 9.08 -15.71 1.86
C VAL A 43 9.09 -14.29 2.44
N ILE A 44 9.15 -13.28 1.57
CA ILE A 44 8.99 -11.88 1.99
C ILE A 44 7.50 -11.66 2.27
N SER A 45 7.18 -11.23 3.49
CA SER A 45 5.81 -10.92 3.89
C SER A 45 5.52 -9.44 3.67
N MET A 46 4.32 -9.15 3.20
CA MET A 46 3.88 -7.82 2.81
C MET A 46 2.40 -7.63 3.14
N GLN A 47 1.98 -6.39 3.35
CA GLN A 47 0.57 -6.04 3.50
C GLN A 47 0.25 -4.74 2.76
N GLU A 48 -0.85 -4.74 2.01
CA GLU A 48 -1.38 -3.56 1.35
C GLU A 48 -2.16 -2.70 2.36
N ILE A 49 -1.75 -1.45 2.51
CA ILE A 49 -2.35 -0.50 3.46
C ILE A 49 -3.39 0.37 2.75
N PHE A 50 -3.11 0.72 1.50
CA PHE A 50 -3.97 1.56 0.70
C PHE A 50 -4.01 1.10 -0.74
N ARG A 51 -5.15 1.31 -1.40
CA ARG A 51 -5.38 0.91 -2.78
C ARG A 51 -6.27 1.90 -3.52
N TYR A 52 -6.13 1.91 -4.84
CA TYR A 52 -7.03 2.61 -5.73
C TYR A 52 -8.17 1.68 -6.15
N GLU A 53 -9.39 2.04 -5.78
CA GLU A 53 -10.61 1.35 -6.19
C GLU A 53 -11.20 2.02 -7.43
N ARG A 54 -11.47 1.20 -8.46
CA ARG A 54 -12.23 1.64 -9.62
C ARG A 54 -13.72 1.52 -9.30
N LEU A 55 -14.42 2.63 -9.36
CA LEU A 55 -15.86 2.72 -9.08
C LEU A 55 -16.69 2.70 -10.38
N GLY A 56 -16.09 3.05 -11.51
CA GLY A 56 -16.77 2.99 -12.80
C GLY A 56 -16.04 3.74 -13.91
N LEU A 57 -16.78 4.06 -14.96
CA LEU A 57 -16.34 4.86 -16.10
C LEU A 57 -17.29 6.03 -16.29
N ALA A 58 -16.72 7.22 -16.52
CA ALA A 58 -17.46 8.39 -16.95
C ALA A 58 -17.88 8.26 -18.43
N PRO A 59 -18.88 9.04 -18.90
CA PRO A 59 -19.32 9.01 -20.29
C PRO A 59 -18.23 9.31 -21.32
N ASP A 60 -17.18 10.05 -20.93
CA ASP A 60 -16.01 10.37 -21.76
C ASP A 60 -14.93 9.27 -21.73
N GLY A 61 -15.20 8.13 -21.08
CA GLY A 61 -14.27 7.00 -20.96
C GLY A 61 -13.25 7.14 -19.83
N LYS A 62 -13.28 8.22 -19.02
CA LYS A 62 -12.38 8.34 -17.87
C LYS A 62 -12.75 7.38 -16.75
N ILE A 63 -11.74 6.84 -16.07
CA ILE A 63 -11.95 5.98 -14.91
C ILE A 63 -12.35 6.84 -13.71
N ILE A 64 -13.53 6.54 -13.17
CA ILE A 64 -13.98 7.04 -11.88
C ILE A 64 -13.44 6.07 -10.83
N GLY A 65 -12.69 6.59 -9.87
CA GLY A 65 -12.16 5.80 -8.79
C GLY A 65 -11.65 6.66 -7.67
N ARG A 66 -11.29 6.02 -6.56
CA ARG A 66 -10.82 6.69 -5.36
C ARG A 66 -9.70 5.89 -4.72
N PHE A 67 -8.88 6.59 -3.95
CA PHE A 67 -7.92 5.95 -3.08
C PHE A 67 -8.58 5.68 -1.72
N THR A 68 -8.41 4.48 -1.18
CA THR A 68 -8.98 4.09 0.11
C THR A 68 -7.98 3.23 0.89
N ALA A 69 -8.12 3.25 2.22
CA ALA A 69 -7.44 2.29 3.07
C ALA A 69 -8.06 0.89 2.94
N THR A 70 -7.29 -0.12 3.30
CA THR A 70 -7.71 -1.53 3.30
C THR A 70 -8.29 -2.00 4.63
N GLY A 71 -8.25 -1.16 5.68
CA GLY A 71 -8.57 -1.56 7.06
C GLY A 71 -7.34 -2.05 7.85
N VAL A 72 -6.23 -2.30 7.17
CA VAL A 72 -4.99 -2.77 7.79
C VAL A 72 -4.22 -1.59 8.39
N ARG A 73 -3.88 -1.66 9.67
CA ARG A 73 -3.01 -0.68 10.31
C ARG A 73 -1.54 -0.96 9.97
N SER A 74 -0.81 0.09 9.62
CA SER A 74 0.63 0.00 9.34
C SER A 74 1.43 -0.44 10.57
N ASN A 75 2.37 -1.36 10.38
CA ASN A 75 3.38 -1.70 11.39
C ASN A 75 4.28 -0.50 11.74
N PHE A 76 4.41 0.48 10.84
CA PHE A 76 5.16 1.71 11.11
C PHE A 76 4.42 2.70 12.00
N ALA A 77 3.12 2.53 12.28
CA ALA A 77 2.36 3.44 13.16
C ALA A 77 3.01 3.57 14.56
N ASN A 78 3.50 2.46 15.12
CA ASN A 78 4.23 2.49 16.40
C ASN A 78 5.54 3.28 16.31
N ARG A 79 6.24 3.22 15.16
CA ARG A 79 7.48 3.98 14.92
C ARG A 79 7.19 5.47 14.82
N PHE A 80 6.14 5.85 14.09
CA PHE A 80 5.69 7.25 14.03
C PHE A 80 5.35 7.78 15.42
N LYS A 81 4.65 6.99 16.25
CA LYS A 81 4.34 7.37 17.63
C LYS A 81 5.58 7.60 18.48
N GLN A 82 6.61 6.76 18.35
CA GLN A 82 7.91 6.98 19.02
C GLN A 82 8.62 8.25 18.56
N TRP A 83 8.36 8.70 17.34
CA TRP A 83 8.85 9.98 16.81
C TRP A 83 7.96 11.17 17.16
N GLY A 84 6.92 10.98 17.99
CA GLY A 84 5.99 12.02 18.40
C GLY A 84 4.83 12.25 17.43
N PHE A 85 4.66 11.41 16.41
CA PHE A 85 3.55 11.50 15.47
C PHE A 85 2.50 10.43 15.79
N ASP A 86 1.39 10.83 16.41
CA ASP A 86 0.24 9.94 16.62
C ASP A 86 -0.66 9.96 15.38
N LEU A 87 -0.59 8.89 14.59
CA LEU A 87 -1.38 8.76 13.37
C LEU A 87 -2.84 8.42 13.74
N PRO A 88 -3.84 9.20 13.31
CA PRO A 88 -5.22 8.93 13.66
C PRO A 88 -5.67 7.62 13.02
N ALA A 89 -6.39 6.78 13.78
CA ALA A 89 -6.86 5.48 13.30
C ALA A 89 -7.74 5.58 12.05
N SER A 90 -8.44 6.71 11.88
CA SER A 90 -9.32 6.98 10.75
C SER A 90 -8.62 6.98 9.40
N ILE A 91 -7.29 7.16 9.34
CA ILE A 91 -6.57 7.04 8.05
C ILE A 91 -6.61 5.62 7.50
N TYR A 92 -6.81 4.62 8.35
CA TYR A 92 -6.87 3.21 7.95
C TYR A 92 -8.29 2.72 7.74
N GLU A 93 -9.30 3.57 7.92
CA GLU A 93 -10.70 3.22 7.71
C GLU A 93 -11.01 3.21 6.21
N PRO A 94 -11.55 2.10 5.66
CA PRO A 94 -12.00 2.08 4.27
C PRO A 94 -13.13 3.09 4.07
N ILE A 95 -13.08 3.84 2.97
CA ILE A 95 -14.20 4.65 2.56
C ILE A 95 -15.32 3.68 2.15
N ALA A 96 -16.49 3.77 2.78
CA ALA A 96 -17.63 2.92 2.44
C ALA A 96 -18.02 3.09 0.96
N ALA A 97 -18.42 2.00 0.29
CA ALA A 97 -19.07 2.10 -1.01
C ALA A 97 -20.46 2.70 -0.76
N GLU A 98 -20.74 3.86 -1.36
CA GLU A 98 -22.09 4.41 -1.47
C GLU A 98 -22.88 3.66 -2.55
#